data_AF-A0A7C4IYR9-F1
#
_entry.id   AF-A0A7C4IYR9-F1
#
_cell.length_a   1.000
_cell.length_b   1.000
_cell.length_c   1.000
_cell.angle_alpha   90.00
_cell.angle_beta   90.00
_cell.angle_gamma   90.00
#
_symmetry.space_group_name_H-M   'P 1'
#
loop_
_entity.id
_entity.type
_entity.pdbx_description
1 polymer ?
#
loop_
_entity_poly.entity_id
_entity_poly.type
_entity_poly.pdbx_seq_one_letter_code
_entity_poly.pdbx_strand_id
1 'polypeptide(L)'
;MSKRAATQKRESKKVSRLEVFDEEALEILRYRGRYLVVDTDSDLIFIGKLLEVTGRSLTLEDADVHDRRDSSSKNEKYVLDSKKHGVRSNRKTVHLRLQRVVSYSLLEEVTDY
;
A
#
# COMPACT_ATOMS: atom_id res chain seq x y z
N MET A 1 60.77 5.54 26.32
CA MET A 1 60.36 4.79 25.09
C MET A 1 59.25 3.82 25.51
N SER A 2 57.97 4.15 25.31
CA SER A 2 57.14 3.84 24.12
C SER A 2 56.69 2.36 24.11
N LYS A 3 55.41 1.95 24.09
CA LYS A 3 54.10 2.60 23.88
C LYS A 3 53.00 1.68 24.44
N ARG A 4 51.92 2.29 24.96
CA ARG A 4 50.62 1.65 25.23
C ARG A 4 49.97 1.25 23.90
N ALA A 5 49.54 0.00 23.75
CA ALA A 5 48.65 -0.43 22.66
C ALA A 5 47.23 -0.57 23.27
N ALA A 6 46.44 0.50 23.21
CA ALA A 6 45.42 0.70 22.18
C ALA A 6 44.27 -0.29 22.32
N THR A 7 43.36 0.05 23.24
CA THR A 7 41.95 -0.34 23.27
C THR A 7 41.41 -0.44 21.85
N GLN A 8 41.07 -1.66 21.42
CA GLN A 8 40.30 -1.88 20.20
C GLN A 8 38.95 -1.19 20.38
N LYS A 9 38.89 0.04 19.88
CA LYS A 9 37.69 0.82 19.67
C LYS A 9 36.84 -0.01 18.72
N ARG A 10 35.85 -0.73 19.27
CA ARG A 10 34.74 -1.27 18.49
C ARG A 10 34.13 -0.06 17.79
N GLU A 11 34.49 0.16 16.53
CA GLU A 11 33.72 0.98 15.63
C GLU A 11 32.35 0.32 15.56
N SER A 12 31.47 0.78 16.44
CA SER A 12 30.04 0.67 16.29
C SER A 12 29.75 1.23 14.90
N LYS A 13 29.64 0.33 13.92
CA LYS A 13 28.92 0.58 12.67
C LYS A 13 27.60 1.18 13.11
N LYS A 14 27.55 2.51 13.05
CA LYS A 14 26.36 3.32 13.24
C LYS A 14 25.55 3.01 11.98
N VAL A 15 24.92 1.84 11.98
CA VAL A 15 23.93 1.45 10.99
C VAL A 15 22.93 2.60 11.05
N SER A 16 22.96 3.42 10.01
CA SER A 16 22.15 4.61 9.90
C SER A 16 20.72 4.18 10.17
N ARG A 17 20.08 4.83 11.12
CA ARG A 17 18.68 4.67 11.55
C ARG A 17 17.65 4.89 10.42
N LEU A 18 18.11 5.05 9.19
CA LEU A 18 17.33 4.88 7.97
C LEU A 18 17.32 3.37 7.70
N GLU A 19 16.45 2.72 8.45
CA GLU A 19 16.12 1.31 8.33
C GLU A 19 15.82 0.97 6.88
N VAL A 20 16.18 -0.25 6.49
CA VAL A 20 15.88 -0.86 5.20
C VAL A 20 14.38 -0.68 4.95
N PHE A 21 14.01 0.32 4.14
CA PHE A 21 12.64 0.39 3.66
C PHE A 21 12.43 -0.84 2.79
N ASP A 22 11.35 -1.56 3.06
CA ASP A 22 10.91 -2.66 2.23
C ASP A 22 10.80 -2.17 0.78
N GLU A 23 11.53 -2.80 -0.14
CA GLU A 23 11.59 -2.38 -1.55
C GLU A 23 10.19 -2.37 -2.17
N GLU A 24 9.34 -3.31 -1.76
CA GLU A 24 7.92 -3.40 -2.14
C GLU A 24 7.14 -2.17 -1.65
N ALA A 25 7.35 -1.74 -0.41
CA ALA A 25 6.69 -0.56 0.14
C ALA A 25 7.10 0.72 -0.61
N LEU A 26 8.37 0.84 -1.00
CA LEU A 26 8.86 1.96 -1.80
C LEU A 26 8.28 1.96 -3.21
N GLU A 27 8.10 0.79 -3.82
CA GLU A 27 7.49 0.65 -5.14
C GLU A 27 6.05 1.13 -5.13
N ILE A 28 5.23 0.65 -4.19
CA ILE A 28 3.83 1.07 -4.05
C ILE A 28 3.76 2.58 -3.78
N LEU A 29 4.64 3.11 -2.93
CA LEU A 29 4.66 4.53 -2.54
C LEU A 29 4.85 5.48 -3.74
N ARG A 30 5.38 5.01 -4.88
CA ARG A 30 5.48 5.82 -6.12
C ARG A 30 4.12 6.26 -6.64
N TYR A 31 3.04 5.57 -6.27
CA TYR A 31 1.66 5.89 -6.64
C TYR A 31 0.95 6.80 -5.65
N ARG A 32 1.68 7.46 -4.73
CA ARG A 32 1.09 8.32 -3.71
C ARG A 32 0.20 9.39 -4.34
N GLY A 33 -0.98 9.58 -3.75
CA GLY A 33 -1.99 10.53 -4.21
C GLY A 33 -2.82 10.02 -5.39
N ARG A 34 -2.61 8.80 -5.86
CA ARG A 34 -3.37 8.19 -6.96
C ARG A 34 -4.36 7.15 -6.43
N TYR A 35 -5.45 6.96 -7.15
CA TYR A 35 -6.43 5.93 -6.80
C TYR A 35 -5.90 4.55 -7.16
N LEU A 36 -5.91 3.65 -6.18
CA LEU A 36 -5.59 2.24 -6.32
C LEU A 36 -6.85 1.41 -6.20
N VAL A 37 -6.89 0.31 -6.95
CA VAL A 37 -7.71 -0.86 -6.68
C VAL A 37 -6.81 -1.85 -5.95
N VAL A 38 -7.26 -2.34 -4.79
CA VAL A 38 -6.51 -3.31 -3.99
C VAL A 38 -7.36 -4.56 -3.79
N ASP A 39 -6.87 -5.67 -4.31
CA ASP A 39 -7.45 -6.98 -4.11
C ASP A 39 -6.88 -7.60 -2.85
N THR A 40 -7.76 -8.21 -2.06
CA THR A 40 -7.35 -8.96 -0.88
C THR A 40 -7.65 -10.44 -1.03
N ASP A 41 -7.02 -11.23 -0.16
CA ASP A 41 -7.31 -12.65 0.08
C ASP A 41 -8.59 -12.86 0.91
N SER A 42 -9.54 -11.92 0.80
CA SER A 42 -10.86 -11.95 1.42
C SER A 42 -11.93 -11.55 0.41
N ASP A 43 -13.19 -11.48 0.88
CA ASP A 43 -14.29 -10.99 0.07
C ASP A 43 -14.26 -9.46 -0.13
N LEU A 44 -13.26 -8.75 0.42
CA LEU A 44 -13.18 -7.29 0.33
C LEU A 44 -12.28 -6.82 -0.82
N ILE A 45 -12.78 -5.85 -1.59
CA ILE A 45 -12.02 -5.00 -2.52
C ILE A 45 -11.97 -3.60 -1.94
N PHE A 46 -10.83 -2.94 -2.10
CA PHE A 46 -10.65 -1.56 -1.67
C PHE A 46 -10.34 -0.70 -2.90
N ILE A 47 -11.01 0.44 -3.00
CA ILE A 47 -10.68 1.46 -3.98
C ILE A 47 -10.47 2.78 -3.24
N GLY A 48 -9.31 3.41 -3.38
CA GLY A 48 -9.04 4.63 -2.63
C GLY A 48 -7.71 5.26 -3.02
N LYS A 49 -7.48 6.48 -2.56
CA LYS A 49 -6.29 7.25 -2.92
C LYS A 49 -5.14 6.91 -2.00
N LEU A 50 -3.99 6.53 -2.55
CA LEU A 50 -2.85 6.12 -1.75
C LEU A 50 -2.31 7.29 -0.92
N LEU A 51 -2.40 7.17 0.41
CA LEU A 51 -1.92 8.19 1.34
C LEU A 51 -0.50 7.90 1.83
N GLU A 52 -0.25 6.66 2.23
CA GLU A 52 0.98 6.21 2.88
C GLU A 52 1.19 4.70 2.67
N VAL A 53 2.46 4.27 2.65
CA VAL A 53 2.85 2.86 2.76
C VAL A 53 3.91 2.76 3.85
N THR A 54 3.76 1.78 4.73
CA THR A 54 4.75 1.38 5.72
C THR A 54 5.19 -0.05 5.42
N GLY A 55 6.22 -0.57 6.10
CA GLY A 55 6.61 -1.98 5.96
C GLY A 55 5.56 -3.01 6.45
N ARG A 56 4.38 -2.58 6.90
CA ARG A 56 3.29 -3.49 7.34
C ARG A 56 1.92 -3.14 6.76
N SER A 57 1.74 -1.91 6.28
CA SER A 57 0.41 -1.42 5.94
C SER A 57 0.41 -0.50 4.73
N LEU A 58 -0.70 -0.55 4.01
CA LEU A 58 -1.06 0.37 2.95
C LEU A 58 -2.24 1.20 3.45
N THR A 59 -2.12 2.53 3.40
CA THR A 59 -3.17 3.46 3.85
C THR A 59 -3.81 4.13 2.65
N LEU A 60 -5.14 4.00 2.52
CA LEU A 60 -5.92 4.72 1.52
C LEU A 60 -6.78 5.80 2.18
N GLU A 61 -6.84 6.98 1.57
CA GLU A 61 -7.83 8.03 1.86
C GLU A 61 -8.99 8.00 0.87
N ASP A 62 -10.13 8.57 1.25
CA ASP A 62 -11.35 8.62 0.43
C ASP A 62 -11.72 7.25 -0.15
N ALA A 63 -11.67 6.24 0.72
CA ALA A 63 -11.74 4.85 0.33
C ALA A 63 -13.18 4.34 0.28
N ASP A 64 -13.43 3.52 -0.71
CA ASP A 64 -14.57 2.66 -0.84
C ASP A 64 -14.14 1.23 -0.55
N VAL A 65 -14.75 0.62 0.47
CA VAL A 65 -14.54 -0.79 0.82
C VAL A 65 -15.79 -1.53 0.40
N HIS A 66 -15.61 -2.44 -0.55
CA HIS A 66 -16.68 -3.20 -1.17
C HIS A 66 -16.56 -4.67 -0.79
N ASP A 67 -17.61 -5.22 -0.20
CA ASP A 67 -17.75 -6.67 -0.02
C ASP A 67 -18.32 -7.27 -1.31
N ARG A 68 -17.57 -8.17 -1.94
CA ARG A 68 -17.92 -8.87 -3.18
C ARG A 68 -19.23 -9.65 -3.09
N ARG A 69 -19.70 -9.93 -1.87
CA ARG A 69 -20.95 -10.66 -1.61
C ARG A 69 -22.18 -9.75 -1.57
N ASP A 70 -22.00 -8.45 -1.38
CA ASP A 70 -23.10 -7.48 -1.26
C ASP A 70 -23.70 -7.08 -2.61
N SER A 71 -23.09 -7.50 -3.73
CA SER A 71 -23.44 -7.08 -5.08
C SER A 71 -23.70 -8.28 -5.99
N SER A 72 -24.78 -8.22 -6.77
CA SER A 72 -25.03 -9.15 -7.88
C SER A 72 -24.20 -8.84 -9.13
N SER A 73 -23.49 -7.70 -9.16
CA SER A 73 -22.58 -7.33 -10.24
C SER A 73 -21.24 -8.04 -10.05
N LYS A 74 -20.66 -8.52 -11.16
CA LYS A 74 -19.27 -9.04 -11.17
C LYS A 74 -18.31 -7.96 -10.68
N ASN A 75 -17.28 -8.36 -9.93
CA ASN A 75 -16.23 -7.45 -9.41
C ASN A 75 -15.68 -6.50 -10.48
N GLU A 76 -15.46 -7.01 -11.68
CA GLU A 76 -14.91 -6.23 -12.80
C GLU A 76 -15.84 -5.06 -13.17
N LYS A 77 -17.16 -5.30 -13.20
CA LYS A 77 -18.15 -4.25 -13.47
C LYS A 77 -18.12 -3.19 -12.37
N TYR A 78 -17.99 -3.59 -11.11
CA TYR A 78 -17.92 -2.66 -9.98
C TYR A 78 -16.72 -1.70 -10.09
N VAL A 79 -15.54 -2.25 -10.40
CA VAL A 79 -14.31 -1.48 -10.56
C VAL A 79 -14.41 -0.54 -11.77
N LEU A 80 -14.96 -1.02 -12.91
CA LEU A 80 -15.21 -0.18 -14.07
C LEU A 80 -16.19 0.96 -13.79
N ASP A 81 -17.28 0.69 -13.06
CA ASP A 81 -18.24 1.71 -12.66
C ASP A 81 -17.57 2.77 -11.79
N SER A 82 -16.65 2.38 -10.90
CA SER A 82 -15.86 3.30 -10.08
C SER A 82 -14.85 4.12 -10.89
N LYS A 83 -14.21 3.52 -11.90
CA LYS A 83 -13.35 4.26 -12.85
C LYS A 83 -14.18 5.29 -13.64
N LYS A 84 -15.36 4.91 -14.12
CA LYS A 84 -16.21 5.73 -15.00
C LYS A 84 -16.97 6.84 -14.26
N HIS A 85 -17.46 6.54 -13.07
CA HIS A 85 -18.36 7.42 -12.32
C HIS A 85 -17.71 8.06 -11.08
N GLY A 86 -16.45 7.70 -10.81
CA GLY A 86 -15.73 8.10 -9.61
C GLY A 86 -15.97 7.14 -8.44
N VAL A 87 -15.04 7.18 -7.49
CA VAL A 87 -15.06 6.34 -6.29
C VAL A 87 -16.12 6.85 -5.32
N ARG A 88 -17.02 5.98 -4.88
CA ARG A 88 -18.06 6.29 -3.89
C ARG A 88 -17.54 6.02 -2.48
N SER A 89 -16.67 6.90 -2.00
CA SER A 89 -15.99 6.75 -0.72
C SER A 89 -16.99 6.52 0.42
N ASN A 90 -16.81 5.42 1.14
CA ASN A 90 -17.62 5.05 2.29
C ASN A 90 -16.83 5.10 3.61
N ARG A 91 -15.51 5.34 3.52
CA ARG A 91 -14.57 5.52 4.63
C ARG A 91 -13.59 6.65 4.29
N LYS A 92 -13.33 7.55 5.24
CA LYS A 92 -12.34 8.62 5.06
C LYS A 92 -10.91 8.09 4.96
N THR A 93 -10.60 7.05 5.73
CA THR A 93 -9.28 6.42 5.77
C THR A 93 -9.42 4.94 6.08
N VAL A 94 -8.59 4.10 5.46
CA VAL A 94 -8.49 2.67 5.73
C VAL A 94 -7.02 2.26 5.78
N HIS A 95 -6.70 1.35 6.70
CA HIS A 95 -5.38 0.76 6.83
C HIS A 95 -5.45 -0.73 6.50
N LEU A 96 -4.86 -1.11 5.38
CA LEU A 96 -4.79 -2.50 4.93
C LEU A 96 -3.48 -3.10 5.43
N ARG A 97 -3.52 -4.36 5.88
CA ARG A 97 -2.29 -5.10 6.16
C ARG A 97 -1.71 -5.59 4.84
N LEU A 98 -0.44 -5.27 4.55
CA LEU A 98 0.21 -5.68 3.31
C LEU A 98 0.17 -7.19 3.10
N GLN A 99 0.34 -7.98 4.17
CA GLN A 99 0.23 -9.44 4.14
C GLN A 99 -1.13 -10.01 3.67
N ARG A 100 -2.17 -9.17 3.55
CA ARG A 100 -3.51 -9.55 3.08
C ARG A 100 -3.79 -9.03 1.66
N VAL A 101 -2.89 -8.24 1.09
CA VAL A 101 -2.97 -7.74 -0.28
C VAL A 101 -2.50 -8.85 -1.21
N VAL A 102 -3.31 -9.17 -2.22
CA VAL A 102 -2.98 -10.15 -3.25
C VAL A 102 -2.45 -9.45 -4.50
N SER A 103 -3.08 -8.35 -4.89
CA SER A 103 -2.68 -7.52 -6.02
C SER A 103 -3.16 -6.09 -5.84
N TYR A 104 -2.56 -5.17 -6.60
CA TYR A 104 -3.05 -3.81 -6.74
C TYR A 104 -2.85 -3.33 -8.17
N SER A 105 -3.66 -2.36 -8.58
CA SER A 105 -3.47 -1.61 -9.82
C SER A 105 -3.89 -0.17 -9.60
N LEU A 106 -3.45 0.73 -10.48
CA LEU A 106 -4.04 2.06 -10.56
C LEU A 106 -5.46 1.94 -11.10
N LEU A 107 -6.41 2.68 -10.51
CA LEU A 107 -7.80 2.67 -10.97
C LEU A 107 -7.93 3.16 -12.42
N GLU A 108 -7.12 4.14 -12.81
CA GLU A 108 -7.13 4.67 -14.19
C GLU A 108 -6.55 3.70 -15.23
N GLU A 109 -5.74 2.73 -14.81
CA GLU A 109 -5.13 1.72 -15.68
C GLU A 109 -5.98 0.45 -15.80
N VAL A 110 -7.12 0.38 -15.10
CA VAL A 110 -8.11 -0.70 -15.31
C VAL A 110 -8.58 -0.64 -16.76
N THR A 111 -8.43 -1.75 -17.48
CA THR A 111 -8.72 -1.81 -18.93
C THR A 111 -10.22 -1.86 -19.19
N ASP A 112 -10.69 -1.03 -20.13
CA ASP A 112 -12.07 -1.05 -20.60
C ASP A 112 -12.28 -2.22 -21.59
N TYR A 113 -13.47 -2.81 -21.60
CA TYR A 113 -13.86 -3.87 -22.53
C TYR A 113 -15.32 -3.75 -22.97
#